data_AF-A0A9X1SY62-F1
#
_entry.id   AF-A0A9X1SY62-F1
#
_cell.length_a   1.000
_cell.length_b   1.000
_cell.length_c   1.000
_cell.angle_alpha   90.00
_cell.angle_beta   90.00
_cell.angle_gamma   90.00
#
_symmetry.space_group_name_H-M   'P 1'
#
loop_
_entity.id
_entity.type
_entity.pdbx_description
1 polymer ?
#
loop_
_entity_poly.entity_id
_entity_poly.type
_entity_poly.pdbx_seq_one_letter_code
_entity_poly.pdbx_strand_id
1 'polypeptide(L)'
;MSSVDADEIEQALDDLFDQALVYHGYTDYMRDYEVVVQGSADPAAGQNYRRYLFRNCPKVTVTSTVGPEVWARSLEEKLIHQGVPGSNDVYAWGVRRQALYPGAGRLETSRETKRWSSRLGVPFYEVTLEGNSHEIHLLFSGLSVGDLEPGYMPFVVPAEPKTE
;
A
#
# COMPACT_ATOMS: atom_id res chain seq x y z
N MET A 1 -4.45 0.14 -24.47
CA MET A 1 -4.63 0.18 -22.99
C MET A 1 -5.31 1.49 -22.70
N SER A 2 -6.55 1.47 -22.20
CA SER A 2 -7.21 2.70 -21.76
C SER A 2 -6.45 3.24 -20.54
N SER A 3 -5.99 4.49 -20.61
CA SER A 3 -5.57 5.18 -19.39
C SER A 3 -6.81 5.36 -18.52
N VAL A 4 -6.70 4.98 -17.25
CA VAL A 4 -7.68 5.30 -16.22
C VAL A 4 -7.68 6.83 -16.07
N ASP A 5 -8.87 7.44 -15.98
CA ASP A 5 -8.99 8.89 -15.87
C ASP A 5 -8.56 9.38 -14.47
N ALA A 6 -8.15 10.64 -14.34
CA ALA A 6 -7.77 11.25 -13.07
C ALA A 6 -8.91 11.16 -12.03
N ASP A 7 -10.16 11.33 -12.48
CA ASP A 7 -11.35 11.24 -11.63
C ASP A 7 -11.58 9.81 -11.11
N GLU A 8 -11.31 8.78 -11.94
CA GLU A 8 -11.40 7.37 -11.52
C GLU A 8 -10.32 7.03 -10.48
N ILE A 9 -9.14 7.65 -10.59
CA ILE A 9 -8.09 7.53 -9.58
C ILE A 9 -8.54 8.17 -8.28
N GLU A 10 -9.03 9.41 -8.30
CA GLU A 10 -9.50 10.11 -7.09
C GLU A 10 -10.60 9.33 -6.38
N GLN A 11 -11.62 8.87 -7.10
CA GLN A 11 -12.70 8.08 -6.53
C GLN A 11 -12.20 6.78 -5.87
N ALA A 12 -11.22 6.11 -6.48
CA ALA A 12 -10.63 4.91 -5.89
C ALA A 12 -9.79 5.23 -4.64
N LEU A 13 -9.13 6.39 -4.59
CA LEU A 13 -8.36 6.81 -3.41
C LEU A 13 -9.29 7.18 -2.24
N ASP A 14 -10.44 7.77 -2.50
CA ASP A 14 -11.44 8.08 -1.47
C ASP A 14 -11.92 6.81 -0.73
N ASP A 15 -12.04 5.68 -1.45
CA ASP A 15 -12.41 4.38 -0.88
C ASP A 15 -11.37 3.85 0.15
N LEU A 16 -10.14 4.39 0.16
CA LEU A 16 -9.08 3.97 1.10
C LEU A 16 -9.21 4.62 2.48
N PHE A 17 -10.09 5.61 2.64
CA PHE A 17 -10.36 6.22 3.93
C PHE A 17 -10.87 5.18 4.95
N ASP A 18 -10.30 5.21 6.17
CA ASP A 18 -10.70 4.34 7.29
C ASP A 18 -10.54 2.82 7.00
N GLN A 19 -9.70 2.47 6.03
CA GLN A 19 -9.32 1.08 5.73
C GLN A 19 -8.05 0.67 6.47
N ALA A 20 -7.88 -0.63 6.70
CA ALA A 20 -6.65 -1.17 7.26
C ALA A 20 -5.70 -1.64 6.15
N LEU A 21 -4.57 -0.96 5.96
CA LEU A 21 -3.51 -1.44 5.07
C LEU A 21 -2.77 -2.60 5.74
N VAL A 22 -2.75 -3.76 5.07
CA VAL A 22 -2.17 -5.01 5.59
C VAL A 22 -0.92 -5.46 4.84
N TYR A 23 -0.76 -5.03 3.58
CA TYR A 23 0.41 -5.30 2.78
C TYR A 23 0.64 -4.17 1.77
N HIS A 24 1.90 -3.88 1.49
CA HIS A 24 2.30 -3.06 0.36
C HIS A 24 3.68 -3.48 -0.14
N GLY A 25 3.90 -3.40 -1.45
CA GLY A 25 5.16 -3.81 -2.04
C GLY A 25 5.15 -3.78 -3.56
N TYR A 26 6.33 -3.90 -4.15
CA TYR A 26 6.40 -4.25 -5.56
C TYR A 26 5.91 -5.68 -5.75
N THR A 27 5.14 -5.87 -6.82
CA THR A 27 4.76 -7.20 -7.33
C THR A 27 5.98 -8.07 -7.60
N ASP A 28 5.79 -9.39 -7.67
CA ASP A 28 6.85 -10.37 -7.95
C ASP A 28 7.58 -10.15 -9.29
N TYR A 29 6.92 -9.52 -10.27
CA TYR A 29 7.52 -9.06 -11.53
C TYR A 29 8.08 -7.63 -11.50
N MET A 30 8.16 -7.01 -10.32
CA MET A 30 8.95 -5.80 -10.01
C MET A 30 8.58 -4.50 -10.74
N ARG A 31 7.44 -4.44 -11.43
CA ARG A 31 7.02 -3.24 -12.19
C ARG A 31 5.91 -2.46 -11.51
N ASP A 32 4.92 -3.19 -11.01
CA ASP A 32 3.71 -2.60 -10.45
C ASP A 32 3.81 -2.64 -8.93
N TYR A 33 3.26 -1.63 -8.28
CA TYR A 33 3.22 -1.54 -6.83
C TYR A 33 1.81 -1.89 -6.36
N GLU A 34 1.71 -2.76 -5.38
CA GLU A 34 0.43 -3.16 -4.82
C GLU A 34 0.27 -2.67 -3.40
N VAL A 35 -0.96 -2.30 -3.07
CA VAL A 35 -1.44 -2.03 -1.72
C VAL A 35 -2.64 -2.92 -1.49
N VAL A 36 -2.60 -3.69 -0.41
CA VAL A 36 -3.72 -4.53 0.01
C VAL A 36 -4.31 -3.95 1.27
N VAL A 37 -5.61 -3.71 1.21
CA VAL A 37 -6.39 -3.22 2.34
C VAL A 37 -7.43 -4.23 2.76
N GLN A 38 -7.74 -4.22 4.04
CA GLN A 38 -8.85 -4.93 4.62
C GLN A 38 -9.96 -3.93 4.93
N GLY A 39 -11.15 -4.21 4.38
CA GLY A 39 -12.41 -3.57 4.69
C GLY A 39 -12.69 -3.48 6.20
N SER A 40 -13.27 -2.37 6.68
CA SER A 40 -14.04 -2.41 7.92
C SER A 40 -15.19 -3.41 7.74
N ALA A 41 -15.09 -4.55 8.43
CA ALA A 41 -15.96 -5.69 8.17
C ALA A 41 -17.41 -5.38 8.55
N ASP A 42 -18.34 -5.56 7.62
CA ASP A 42 -19.65 -6.10 7.98
C ASP A 42 -19.42 -7.55 8.45
N PRO A 43 -19.72 -7.90 9.71
CA PRO A 43 -19.55 -9.26 10.22
C PRO A 43 -20.26 -10.33 9.38
N ALA A 44 -21.28 -9.96 8.60
CA ALA A 44 -22.02 -10.85 7.71
C ALA A 44 -21.38 -11.03 6.31
N ALA A 45 -20.52 -10.10 5.86
CA ALA A 45 -19.99 -10.08 4.49
C ALA A 45 -18.65 -10.83 4.32
N GLY A 46 -18.05 -11.32 5.41
CA GLY A 46 -16.73 -11.94 5.37
C GLY A 46 -15.58 -10.93 5.30
N GLN A 47 -14.34 -11.42 5.32
CA GLN A 47 -13.16 -10.56 5.24
C GLN A 47 -12.98 -10.04 3.80
N ASN A 48 -13.34 -8.78 3.58
CA ASN A 48 -13.20 -8.14 2.26
C ASN A 48 -11.80 -7.54 2.11
N TYR A 49 -10.89 -8.31 1.52
CA TYR A 49 -9.57 -7.81 1.11
C TYR A 49 -9.66 -7.26 -0.31
N ARG A 50 -9.20 -6.03 -0.50
CA ARG A 50 -9.11 -5.38 -1.82
C ARG A 50 -7.65 -5.09 -2.15
N ARG A 51 -7.30 -5.28 -3.42
CA ARG A 51 -5.99 -4.94 -3.99
C ARG A 51 -6.10 -3.69 -4.83
N TYR A 52 -5.23 -2.73 -4.53
CA TYR A 52 -4.96 -1.53 -5.32
C TYR A 52 -3.63 -1.72 -6.03
N LEU A 53 -3.68 -1.96 -7.34
CA LEU A 53 -2.51 -2.19 -8.18
C LEU A 53 -2.15 -0.93 -8.97
N PHE A 54 -1.10 -0.24 -8.53
CA PHE A 54 -0.51 0.92 -9.18
C PHE A 54 0.45 0.45 -10.28
N ARG A 55 0.00 0.54 -11.53
CA ARG A 55 0.70 0.06 -12.71
C ARG A 55 1.80 0.99 -13.17
N ASN A 56 2.87 0.40 -13.68
CA ASN A 56 4.05 1.09 -14.20
C ASN A 56 4.57 2.09 -13.15
N CYS A 57 4.95 1.59 -11.97
CA CYS A 57 5.31 2.40 -10.82
C CYS A 57 6.84 2.54 -10.69
N PRO A 58 7.48 3.52 -11.34
CA PRO A 58 8.94 3.65 -11.34
C PRO A 58 9.51 4.11 -10.00
N LYS A 59 8.69 4.66 -9.10
CA LYS A 59 9.16 5.25 -7.86
C LYS A 59 8.14 5.08 -6.74
N VAL A 60 8.64 4.57 -5.63
CA VAL A 60 7.97 4.56 -4.33
C VAL A 60 8.91 5.13 -3.27
N THR A 61 8.39 6.00 -2.43
CA THR A 61 9.04 6.44 -1.19
C THR A 61 8.19 5.99 -0.01
N VAL A 62 8.80 5.32 0.97
CA VAL A 62 8.14 4.95 2.23
C VAL A 62 8.87 5.61 3.37
N THR A 63 8.13 6.36 4.18
CA THR A 63 8.65 7.02 5.38
C THR A 63 7.85 6.52 6.58
N SER A 64 8.51 6.27 7.70
CA SER A 64 7.79 5.97 8.94
C SER A 64 7.10 7.23 9.47
N THR A 65 5.82 7.12 9.80
CA THR A 65 5.08 8.15 10.56
C THR A 65 5.25 8.00 12.07
N VAL A 66 5.68 6.82 12.53
CA VAL A 66 6.16 6.62 13.91
C VAL A 66 7.41 7.47 14.12
N GLY A 67 7.38 8.37 15.10
CA GLY A 67 8.50 9.27 15.40
C GLY A 67 9.68 8.56 16.08
N PRO A 68 10.91 9.13 16.04
CA PRO A 68 12.12 8.48 16.59
C PRO A 68 12.01 8.05 18.05
N GLU A 69 11.31 8.84 18.89
CA GLU A 69 11.12 8.53 20.31
C GLU A 69 10.23 7.31 20.53
N VAL A 70 9.12 7.19 19.79
CA VAL A 70 8.25 6.02 19.82
C VAL A 70 8.98 4.82 19.23
N TRP A 71 9.73 5.00 18.13
CA TRP A 71 10.59 3.97 17.55
C TRP A 71 11.54 3.38 18.57
N ALA A 72 12.29 4.21 19.30
CA ALA A 72 13.25 3.76 20.30
C ALA A 72 12.61 2.87 21.37
N ARG A 73 11.36 3.16 21.75
CA ARG A 73 10.57 2.36 22.70
C ARG A 73 9.89 1.15 22.07
N SER A 74 9.87 1.07 20.75
CA SER A 74 9.18 0.03 19.98
C SER A 74 10.14 -0.98 19.34
N LEU A 75 11.39 -1.04 19.79
CA LEU A 75 12.43 -1.93 19.24
C LEU A 75 12.40 -3.36 19.80
N GLU A 76 11.66 -3.61 20.88
CA GLU A 76 11.65 -4.93 21.51
C GLU A 76 11.00 -5.99 20.59
N GLU A 77 11.68 -7.12 20.39
CA GLU A 77 11.24 -8.23 19.52
C GLU A 77 9.81 -8.68 19.83
N LYS A 78 9.41 -8.70 21.11
CA LYS A 78 8.05 -9.11 21.52
C LYS A 78 6.95 -8.30 20.81
N LEU A 79 7.23 -7.06 20.42
CA LEU A 79 6.27 -6.17 19.78
C LEU A 79 5.94 -6.56 18.34
N ILE A 80 6.68 -7.48 17.70
CA ILE A 80 6.34 -8.01 16.37
C ILE A 80 5.38 -9.21 16.45
N HIS A 81 5.13 -9.73 17.65
CA HIS A 81 4.21 -10.85 17.86
C HIS A 81 2.77 -10.38 18.10
N GLN A 82 1.82 -11.18 17.61
CA GLN A 82 0.40 -10.90 17.76
C GLN A 82 -0.02 -10.97 19.24
N GLY A 83 -0.94 -10.09 19.63
CA GLY A 83 -1.52 -10.08 20.98
C GLY A 83 -0.75 -9.27 22.02
N VAL A 84 0.41 -8.69 21.66
CA VAL A 84 1.06 -7.69 22.50
C VAL A 84 0.38 -6.33 22.28
N PRO A 85 -0.26 -5.75 23.31
CA PRO A 85 -0.95 -4.47 23.15
C PRO A 85 0.06 -3.34 22.96
N GLY A 86 -0.23 -2.43 22.04
CA GLY A 86 0.45 -1.14 21.98
C GLY A 86 0.02 -0.23 23.15
N SER A 87 0.70 0.90 23.28
CA SER A 87 0.29 2.01 24.14
C SER A 87 0.48 3.32 23.39
N ASN A 88 0.08 4.44 23.98
CA ASN A 88 0.35 5.76 23.39
C ASN A 88 1.85 6.04 23.22
N ASP A 89 2.70 5.30 23.93
CA ASP A 89 4.15 5.47 23.93
C ASP A 89 4.92 4.41 23.14
N VAL A 90 4.24 3.32 22.76
CA VAL A 90 4.86 2.14 22.13
C VAL A 90 3.98 1.66 20.99
N TYR A 91 4.57 1.58 19.80
CA TYR A 91 3.93 0.99 18.63
C TYR A 91 4.08 -0.54 18.65
N ALA A 92 2.95 -1.25 18.58
CA ALA A 92 2.95 -2.70 18.50
C ALA A 92 2.90 -3.17 17.03
N TRP A 93 4.02 -3.59 16.47
CA TRP A 93 4.14 -4.05 15.08
C TRP A 93 3.33 -5.32 14.77
N GLY A 94 3.13 -6.17 15.77
CA GLY A 94 2.42 -7.44 15.69
C GLY A 94 0.91 -7.31 15.40
N VAL A 95 0.38 -6.09 15.36
CA VAL A 95 -0.97 -5.82 14.82
C VAL A 95 -1.07 -6.07 13.31
N ARG A 96 0.08 -6.11 12.60
CA ARG A 96 0.20 -6.50 11.17
C ARG A 96 -0.72 -5.73 10.23
N ARG A 97 -1.05 -4.49 10.61
CA ARG A 97 -1.87 -3.56 9.83
C ARG A 97 -1.60 -2.14 10.29
N GLN A 98 -1.91 -1.18 9.44
CA GLN A 98 -1.97 0.23 9.81
C GLN A 98 -3.30 0.83 9.36
N ALA A 99 -3.85 1.74 10.15
CA ALA A 99 -5.05 2.47 9.75
C ALA A 99 -4.65 3.53 8.72
N LEU A 100 -5.36 3.59 7.60
CA LEU A 100 -5.23 4.66 6.62
C LEU A 100 -6.12 5.83 7.04
N TYR A 101 -5.49 6.81 7.70
CA TYR A 101 -6.15 8.02 8.18
C TYR A 101 -5.15 9.19 8.13
N PRO A 102 -5.42 10.25 7.33
CA PRO A 102 -6.68 10.56 6.65
C PRO A 102 -6.96 9.77 5.35
N GLY A 103 -6.21 8.71 5.04
CA GLY A 103 -6.48 7.87 3.87
C GLY A 103 -5.47 8.09 2.76
N ALA A 104 -5.95 8.34 1.54
CA ALA A 104 -5.10 8.56 0.38
C ALA A 104 -5.49 9.86 -0.34
N GLY A 105 -4.51 10.50 -0.97
CA GLY A 105 -4.73 11.75 -1.69
C GLY A 105 -3.88 11.84 -2.94
N ARG A 106 -4.44 12.38 -4.02
CA ARG A 106 -3.69 12.69 -5.23
C ARG A 106 -2.89 13.97 -5.02
N LEU A 107 -1.62 13.95 -5.42
CA LEU A 107 -0.75 15.12 -5.39
C LEU A 107 -0.88 15.93 -6.67
N GLU A 108 -0.60 17.23 -6.56
CA GLU A 108 -0.52 18.11 -7.73
C GLU A 108 0.56 17.63 -8.72
N THR A 109 0.41 18.03 -9.99
CA THR A 109 1.34 17.63 -11.05
C THR A 109 2.75 18.20 -10.79
N SER A 110 3.69 17.35 -10.39
CA SER A 110 5.09 17.72 -10.17
C SER A 110 5.95 17.77 -11.45
N ARG A 111 7.25 18.06 -11.26
CA ARG A 111 8.25 17.93 -12.34
C ARG A 111 8.48 16.47 -12.75
N GLU A 112 8.38 15.53 -11.80
CA GLU A 112 8.62 14.11 -12.07
C GLU A 112 7.47 13.53 -12.90
N THR A 113 6.21 13.81 -12.57
CA THR A 113 5.05 13.35 -13.36
C THR A 113 5.12 13.86 -14.81
N LYS A 114 5.45 15.14 -15.02
CA LYS A 114 5.64 15.73 -16.37
C LYS A 114 6.77 15.06 -17.13
N ARG A 115 7.91 14.81 -16.46
CA ARG A 115 9.08 14.16 -17.06
C ARG A 115 8.77 12.74 -17.50
N TRP A 116 8.12 11.94 -16.65
CA TRP A 116 7.74 10.57 -17.00
C TRP A 116 6.68 10.53 -18.10
N SER A 117 5.66 11.39 -17.99
CA SER A 117 4.59 11.43 -18.97
C SER A 117 5.10 11.79 -20.37
N SER A 118 5.93 12.83 -20.48
CA SER A 118 6.47 13.28 -21.77
C SER A 118 7.42 12.25 -22.40
N ARG A 119 8.20 11.52 -21.60
CA ARG A 119 9.15 10.52 -22.12
C ARG A 119 8.49 9.23 -22.58
N LEU A 120 7.40 8.82 -21.94
CA LEU A 120 6.73 7.55 -22.21
C LEU A 120 5.44 7.68 -23.03
N GLY A 121 4.94 8.91 -23.24
CA GLY A 121 3.75 9.15 -24.05
C GLY A 121 2.44 8.69 -23.39
N VAL A 122 2.43 8.50 -22.07
CA VAL A 122 1.27 8.13 -21.25
C VAL A 122 1.20 9.01 -20.01
N PRO A 123 0.02 9.27 -19.43
CA PRO A 123 -0.07 10.10 -18.23
C PRO A 123 0.56 9.41 -17.01
N PHE A 124 1.20 10.20 -16.15
CA PHE A 124 1.69 9.79 -14.84
C PHE A 124 1.10 10.66 -13.73
N TYR A 125 0.85 10.02 -12.59
CA TYR A 125 0.20 10.59 -11.42
C TYR A 125 1.04 10.33 -10.17
N GLU A 126 0.91 11.21 -9.18
CA GLU A 126 1.46 11.02 -7.85
C GLU A 126 0.35 10.94 -6.81
N VAL A 127 0.50 10.03 -5.85
CA VAL A 127 -0.40 9.91 -4.69
C VAL A 127 0.40 9.77 -3.40
N THR A 128 -0.21 10.19 -2.30
CA THR A 128 0.21 9.85 -0.95
C THR A 128 -0.81 8.91 -0.30
N LEU A 129 -0.33 7.95 0.46
CA LEU A 129 -1.11 7.09 1.35
C LEU A 129 -0.62 7.36 2.76
N GLU A 130 -1.48 7.87 3.62
CA GLU A 130 -1.14 8.27 4.98
C GLU A 130 -1.71 7.27 5.98
N GLY A 131 -0.80 6.58 6.68
CA GLY A 131 -1.15 5.64 7.74
C GLY A 131 -0.43 5.91 9.05
N ASN A 132 -0.89 5.23 10.10
CA ASN A 132 -0.30 5.37 11.43
C ASN A 132 1.03 4.62 11.64
N SER A 133 1.55 3.91 10.63
CA SER A 133 2.92 3.38 10.63
C SER A 133 3.80 4.01 9.55
N HIS A 134 3.26 4.13 8.33
CA HIS A 134 3.98 4.56 7.14
C HIS A 134 3.18 5.62 6.37
N GLU A 135 3.92 6.53 5.76
CA GLU A 135 3.47 7.39 4.68
C GLU A 135 4.12 6.88 3.38
N ILE A 136 3.31 6.64 2.35
CA ILE A 136 3.76 6.03 1.10
C ILE A 136 3.45 6.97 -0.06
N HIS A 137 4.49 7.40 -0.78
CA HIS A 137 4.38 8.22 -1.98
C HIS A 137 4.64 7.38 -3.21
N LEU A 138 3.73 7.41 -4.17
CA LEU A 138 3.79 6.60 -5.38
C LEU A 138 3.75 7.49 -6.62
N LEU A 139 4.61 7.20 -7.60
CA LEU A 139 4.53 7.72 -8.97
C LEU A 139 4.16 6.56 -9.90
N PHE A 140 3.07 6.67 -10.65
CA PHE A 140 2.52 5.56 -11.44
C PHE A 140 1.72 6.07 -12.66
N SER A 141 1.34 5.17 -13.56
CA SER A 141 0.62 5.53 -14.81
C SER A 141 -0.81 5.00 -14.90
N GLY A 142 -1.24 4.12 -14.01
CA GLY A 142 -2.62 3.63 -13.97
C GLY A 142 -2.92 2.85 -12.70
N LEU A 143 -4.20 2.74 -12.35
CA LEU A 143 -4.67 2.05 -11.16
C LEU A 143 -5.65 0.93 -11.53
N SER A 144 -5.65 -0.16 -10.78
CA SER A 144 -6.75 -1.11 -10.81
C SER A 144 -7.07 -1.59 -9.42
N VAL A 145 -8.36 -1.70 -9.15
CA VAL A 145 -8.90 -2.12 -7.87
C VAL A 145 -9.69 -3.41 -8.10
N GLY A 146 -9.49 -4.39 -7.23
CA GLY A 146 -10.23 -5.65 -7.29
C GLY A 146 -10.18 -6.40 -5.97
N ASP A 147 -11.12 -7.30 -5.78
CA ASP A 147 -11.15 -8.19 -4.62
C ASP A 147 -10.03 -9.23 -4.69
N LEU A 148 -9.56 -9.67 -3.52
CA LEU A 148 -8.59 -10.76 -3.40
C LEU A 148 -9.28 -12.04 -2.98
N GLU A 149 -8.94 -13.11 -3.68
CA GLU A 149 -9.37 -14.47 -3.32
C GLU A 149 -8.63 -14.98 -2.08
N PRO A 150 -9.28 -15.81 -1.24
CA PRO A 150 -8.61 -16.51 -0.15
C PRO A 150 -7.37 -17.27 -0.62
N GLY A 151 -6.27 -17.14 0.13
CA GLY A 151 -5.00 -17.80 -0.19
C GLY A 151 -4.09 -17.01 -1.14
N TYR A 152 -4.44 -15.76 -1.50
CA TYR A 152 -3.53 -14.86 -2.20
C TYR A 152 -2.19 -14.70 -1.46
N MET A 153 -1.09 -14.84 -2.20
CA MET A 153 0.27 -14.68 -1.71
C MET A 153 1.00 -13.69 -2.64
N PRO A 154 1.44 -12.52 -2.14
CA PRO A 154 2.15 -11.52 -2.96
C PRO A 154 3.42 -12.05 -3.62
N PHE A 155 4.06 -13.03 -2.98
CA PHE A 155 5.25 -13.70 -3.47
C PHE A 155 5.30 -15.13 -2.97
N VAL A 156 5.79 -16.04 -3.82
CA VAL A 156 6.03 -17.45 -3.48
C VAL A 156 7.47 -17.77 -3.84
N VAL A 157 8.23 -18.32 -2.89
CA VAL A 157 9.55 -18.90 -3.18
C VAL A 157 9.30 -20.19 -3.98
N PRO A 158 9.75 -20.29 -5.23
CA PRO A 158 9.59 -21.51 -6.01
C PRO A 158 10.42 -22.64 -5.39
N ALA A 159 9.89 -23.86 -5.40
CA ALA A 159 10.69 -25.03 -5.12
C ALA A 159 11.74 -25.20 -6.23
N GLU A 160 13.00 -25.47 -5.88
CA GLU A 160 14.02 -25.79 -6.89
C GLU A 160 13.57 -27.00 -7.70
N PRO A 161 13.69 -26.97 -9.05
CA PRO A 161 13.51 -28.18 -9.83
C PRO A 161 14.56 -29.19 -9.37
N LYS A 162 14.13 -30.36 -8.88
CA LYS A 162 15.02 -31.49 -8.67
C LYS A 162 15.69 -31.78 -10.02
N THR A 163 16.99 -31.52 -10.10
CA THR A 163 17.79 -31.97 -11.22
C THR A 163 17.98 -33.47 -11.05
N GLU A 164 17.33 -34.26 -11.92
CA GLU A 164 17.63 -35.68 -12.12
C GLU A 164 18.93 -35.84 -12.93
#